data_AF-A0A9E3E0A5-F1
#
_entry.id   AF-A0A9E3E0A5-F1
#
_cell.length_a   1.000
_cell.length_b   1.000
_cell.length_c   1.000
_cell.angle_alpha   90.00
_cell.angle_beta   90.00
_cell.angle_gamma   90.00
#
_symmetry.space_group_name_H-M   'P 1'
#
loop_
_entity.id
_entity.type
_entity.pdbx_description
1 polymer ?
#
loop_
_entity_poly.entity_id
_entity_poly.type
_entity_poly.pdbx_seq_one_letter_code
_entity_poly.pdbx_strand_id
1 'polypeptide(L)'
;MTTAGSAARGSTTVNAQNVRVLSLGQRTGEPEALDAVPGLGNVTVTSVTLPPSANQLMLVVVQGLNLTTNTPAVVLVQPRQSVNQNLDWSDEFAVQVITTSTTEIQVLVRRLDMNSGWGQNLRLDFFIVD
;
A
#
# COMPACT_ATOMS: atom_id res chain seq x y z
N MET A 1 -9.20 5.21 -30.18
CA MET A 1 -9.53 5.25 -28.73
C MET A 1 -10.27 3.94 -28.43
N THR A 2 -9.56 2.90 -28.00
CA THR A 2 -10.16 1.61 -27.64
C THR A 2 -10.73 1.71 -26.23
N THR A 3 -12.04 1.56 -26.10
CA THR A 3 -12.75 1.44 -24.83
C THR A 3 -12.20 0.22 -24.10
N ALA A 4 -11.41 0.44 -23.04
CA ALA A 4 -11.01 -0.64 -22.15
C ALA A 4 -12.28 -1.21 -21.51
N GLY A 5 -12.57 -2.49 -21.76
CA GLY A 5 -13.63 -3.20 -21.07
C GLY A 5 -13.38 -3.14 -19.55
N SER A 6 -14.44 -2.91 -18.78
CA SER A 6 -14.37 -2.88 -17.32
C SER A 6 -13.80 -4.21 -16.81
N ALA A 7 -12.59 -4.20 -16.26
CA ALA A 7 -12.01 -5.39 -15.65
C ALA A 7 -12.90 -5.83 -14.49
N ALA A 8 -13.19 -7.14 -14.39
CA ALA A 8 -13.90 -7.69 -13.26
C ALA A 8 -13.14 -7.31 -11.96
N ARG A 9 -13.87 -6.72 -11.00
CA ARG A 9 -13.30 -6.11 -9.78
C ARG A 9 -13.68 -6.94 -8.56
N GLY A 10 -12.67 -7.52 -7.91
CA GLY A 10 -12.78 -8.05 -6.55
C GLY A 10 -12.62 -6.95 -5.50
N SER A 11 -13.04 -7.24 -4.27
CA SER A 11 -12.77 -6.40 -3.10
C SER A 11 -12.40 -7.26 -1.90
N THR A 12 -11.46 -6.80 -1.08
CA THR A 12 -11.09 -7.46 0.18
C THR A 12 -10.70 -6.43 1.23
N THR A 13 -10.91 -6.77 2.50
CA THR A 13 -10.47 -5.99 3.66
C THR A 13 -9.46 -6.82 4.45
N VAL A 14 -8.31 -6.24 4.74
CA VAL A 14 -7.22 -6.92 5.44
C VAL A 14 -6.69 -6.03 6.57
N ASN A 15 -6.30 -6.66 7.68
CA ASN A 15 -5.65 -5.96 8.78
C ASN A 15 -4.16 -5.79 8.47
N ALA A 16 -3.63 -4.60 8.74
CA ALA A 16 -2.22 -4.30 8.77
C ALA A 16 -1.49 -5.27 9.72
N GLN A 17 -0.38 -5.83 9.25
CA GLN A 17 0.43 -6.82 9.97
C GLN A 17 1.79 -6.19 10.29
N ASN A 18 2.38 -6.56 11.42
CA ASN A 18 3.71 -6.13 11.82
C ASN A 18 3.89 -4.59 11.81
N VAL A 19 2.84 -3.85 12.22
CA VAL A 19 2.87 -2.39 12.25
C VAL A 19 3.98 -1.91 13.18
N ARG A 20 4.89 -1.09 12.65
CA ARG A 20 5.96 -0.42 13.39
C ARG A 20 5.84 1.08 13.13
N VAL A 21 5.78 1.84 14.21
CA VAL A 21 5.73 3.31 14.16
C VAL A 21 7.07 3.82 14.69
N LEU A 22 7.73 4.64 13.89
CA LEU A 22 8.96 5.33 14.26
C LEU A 22 8.67 6.82 14.21
N SER A 23 8.77 7.51 15.34
CA SER A 23 8.62 8.95 15.35
C SER A 23 9.86 9.60 14.74
N LEU A 24 9.66 10.44 13.71
CA LEU A 24 10.72 11.32 13.25
C LEU A 24 10.85 12.40 14.32
N GLY A 25 11.98 12.43 15.02
CA GLY A 25 12.17 13.33 16.15
C GLY A 25 11.84 14.78 15.77
N GLN A 26 11.10 15.49 16.62
CA GLN A 26 10.98 16.94 16.50
C GLN A 26 12.34 17.55 16.80
N ARG A 27 12.94 18.25 15.83
CA ARG A 27 14.23 18.91 16.03
C ARG A 27 14.03 20.11 16.95
N THR A 28 14.71 20.13 18.10
CA THR A 28 14.55 21.13 19.18
C THR A 28 15.30 22.45 18.93
N GLY A 29 15.63 22.78 17.67
CA GLY A 29 16.36 23.99 17.28
C GLY A 29 15.46 25.06 16.64
N GLU A 30 15.93 26.31 16.58
CA GLU A 30 15.23 27.37 15.85
C GLU A 30 15.06 27.01 14.37
N PRO A 31 13.89 27.25 13.76
CA PRO A 31 13.61 26.86 12.38
C PRO A 31 14.37 27.76 11.41
N GLU A 32 15.35 27.23 10.68
CA GLU A 32 15.84 27.86 9.46
C GLU A 32 14.82 27.66 8.31
N ALA A 33 14.81 28.56 7.33
CA ALA A 33 13.77 28.68 6.30
C ALA A 33 13.60 27.44 5.37
N LEU A 34 14.43 26.41 5.52
CA LEU A 34 14.38 25.13 4.79
C LEU A 34 14.27 23.91 5.73
N ASP A 35 14.22 24.10 7.04
CA ASP A 35 14.57 23.07 8.04
C ASP A 35 13.39 22.36 8.72
N ALA A 36 12.16 22.80 8.48
CA ALA A 36 10.96 22.12 8.94
C ALA A 36 9.98 22.01 7.79
N VAL A 37 9.72 20.79 7.32
CA VAL A 37 8.51 20.51 6.54
C VAL A 37 7.40 20.28 7.56
N PRO A 38 6.46 21.22 7.75
CA PRO A 38 5.34 21.02 8.66
C PRO A 38 4.54 19.82 8.16
N GLY A 39 4.37 18.79 8.99
CA GLY A 39 3.62 17.58 8.63
C GLY A 39 4.45 16.30 8.37
N LEU A 40 5.76 16.31 8.63
CA LEU A 40 6.51 15.06 8.81
C LEU A 40 6.34 14.58 10.25
N GLY A 41 5.31 13.79 10.53
CA GLY A 41 5.04 13.20 11.84
C GLY A 41 5.76 11.86 12.02
N ASN A 42 5.04 10.75 11.85
CA ASN A 42 5.59 9.42 12.06
C ASN A 42 6.01 8.76 10.73
N VAL A 43 6.89 7.75 10.85
CA VAL A 43 7.07 6.74 9.82
C VAL A 43 6.37 5.48 10.28
N THR A 44 5.35 5.06 9.53
CA THR A 44 4.67 3.79 9.74
C THR A 44 5.12 2.78 8.70
N VAL A 45 5.69 1.67 9.14
CA VAL A 45 6.06 0.52 8.30
C VAL A 45 5.16 -0.64 8.65
N THR A 46 4.51 -1.23 7.64
CA THR A 46 3.61 -2.37 7.83
C THR A 46 3.57 -3.24 6.58
N SER A 47 2.93 -4.39 6.68
CA SER A 47 2.70 -5.30 5.56
C SER A 47 1.30 -5.87 5.62
N VAL A 48 0.74 -6.28 4.48
CA VAL A 48 -0.44 -7.15 4.44
C VAL A 48 -0.22 -8.30 3.48
N THR A 49 -0.91 -9.41 3.72
CA THR A 49 -0.98 -10.53 2.78
C THR A 49 -2.37 -10.56 2.15
N LEU A 50 -2.40 -10.51 0.82
CA LEU A 50 -3.60 -10.64 0.02
C LEU A 50 -3.76 -12.09 -0.42
N PRO A 51 -5.01 -12.61 -0.43
CA PRO A 51 -5.29 -13.95 -0.93
C PRO A 51 -5.19 -14.01 -2.48
N PRO A 52 -5.30 -15.21 -3.06
CA PRO A 52 -5.53 -15.37 -4.48
C PRO A 52 -6.82 -14.67 -4.91
N SER A 53 -6.91 -14.31 -6.18
CA SER A 53 -8.06 -13.60 -6.75
C SER A 53 -8.50 -14.24 -8.05
N ALA A 54 -9.80 -14.42 -8.24
CA ALA A 54 -10.37 -14.74 -9.55
C ALA A 54 -10.41 -13.53 -10.49
N ASN A 55 -10.29 -12.31 -9.95
CA ASN A 55 -10.42 -11.05 -10.66
C ASN A 55 -9.03 -10.46 -10.99
N GLN A 56 -8.85 -9.92 -12.20
CA GLN A 56 -7.63 -9.21 -12.58
C GLN A 56 -7.37 -7.97 -11.72
N LEU A 57 -8.44 -7.34 -11.26
CA LEU A 57 -8.41 -6.12 -10.45
C LEU A 57 -9.00 -6.40 -9.06
N MET A 58 -8.29 -5.99 -8.00
CA MET A 58 -8.77 -6.08 -6.62
C MET A 58 -8.63 -4.74 -5.91
N LEU A 59 -9.74 -4.26 -5.35
CA LEU A 59 -9.69 -3.21 -4.33
C LEU A 59 -9.33 -3.86 -2.99
N VAL A 60 -8.35 -3.28 -2.31
CA VAL A 60 -7.89 -3.70 -0.99
C VAL A 60 -8.13 -2.56 -0.03
N VAL A 61 -8.85 -2.82 1.06
CA VAL A 61 -8.95 -1.90 2.19
C VAL A 61 -8.01 -2.41 3.29
N VAL A 62 -6.93 -1.70 3.53
CA VAL A 62 -5.97 -1.99 4.61
C VAL A 62 -6.40 -1.24 5.85
N GLN A 63 -6.79 -1.96 6.90
CA GLN A 63 -7.27 -1.40 8.16
C GLN A 63 -6.32 -1.70 9.32
N GLY A 64 -6.58 -1.12 10.49
CA GLY A 64 -5.74 -1.32 11.67
C GLY A 64 -4.50 -0.42 11.68
N LEU A 65 -4.55 0.68 10.94
CA LEU A 65 -3.57 1.76 11.00
C LEU A 65 -3.98 2.77 12.09
N ASN A 66 -3.02 3.58 12.53
CA ASN A 66 -3.25 4.68 13.45
C ASN A 66 -2.33 5.84 13.07
N LEU A 67 -2.61 6.43 11.91
CA LEU A 67 -1.87 7.55 11.34
C LEU A 67 -2.32 8.87 11.98
N THR A 68 -1.45 9.88 11.95
CA THR A 68 -1.70 11.21 12.53
C THR A 68 -2.48 12.14 11.62
N THR A 69 -2.60 11.81 10.33
CA THR A 69 -3.30 12.61 9.32
C THR A 69 -4.08 11.74 8.34
N ASN A 70 -5.11 12.31 7.71
CA ASN A 70 -5.84 11.66 6.63
C ASN A 70 -5.08 11.69 5.29
N THR A 71 -4.08 12.56 5.16
CA THR A 71 -3.30 12.75 3.94
C THR A 71 -1.81 12.66 4.28
N PRO A 72 -1.26 11.45 4.44
CA PRO A 72 0.17 11.27 4.69
C PRO A 72 0.99 11.97 3.62
N ALA A 73 2.14 12.52 4.00
CA ALA A 73 3.05 13.15 3.06
C ALA A 73 3.50 12.17 1.96
N VAL A 74 3.73 10.90 2.33
CA VAL A 74 4.13 9.84 1.41
C VAL A 74 3.50 8.50 1.81
N VAL A 75 3.03 7.75 0.80
CA VAL A 75 2.70 6.32 0.93
C VAL A 75 3.38 5.57 -0.20
N LEU A 76 4.39 4.75 0.12
CA LEU A 76 5.01 3.82 -0.80
C LEU A 76 4.49 2.42 -0.54
N VAL A 77 4.11 1.72 -1.62
CA VAL A 77 3.60 0.35 -1.55
C VAL A 77 4.36 -0.52 -2.54
N GLN A 78 4.92 -1.62 -2.06
CA GLN A 78 5.69 -2.55 -2.88
C GLN A 78 5.03 -3.93 -2.87
N PRO A 79 4.56 -4.44 -4.04
CA PRO A 79 4.04 -5.80 -4.15
C PRO A 79 5.17 -6.82 -4.30
N ARG A 80 5.09 -7.94 -3.60
CA ARG A 80 6.01 -9.08 -3.74
C ARG A 80 5.36 -10.41 -3.43
N GLN A 81 6.04 -11.50 -3.77
CA GLN A 81 5.64 -12.84 -3.38
C GLN A 81 5.67 -12.97 -1.85
N SER A 82 4.60 -13.51 -1.27
CA SER A 82 4.44 -13.61 0.19
C SER A 82 5.48 -14.51 0.88
N VAL A 83 6.01 -15.50 0.17
CA VAL A 83 6.95 -16.51 0.69
C VAL A 83 8.41 -16.03 0.80
N ASN A 84 8.72 -14.76 0.51
CA ASN A 84 10.09 -14.21 0.52
C ASN A 84 11.09 -15.03 -0.30
N GLN A 85 10.65 -15.54 -1.44
CA GLN A 85 11.48 -16.26 -2.40
C GLN A 85 11.07 -15.77 -3.78
N ASN A 86 11.94 -15.97 -4.77
CA ASN A 86 11.56 -15.85 -6.17
C ASN A 86 11.14 -17.24 -6.66
N LEU A 87 9.87 -17.39 -7.01
CA LEU A 87 9.31 -18.63 -7.57
C LEU A 87 9.32 -18.66 -9.11
N ASP A 88 10.01 -17.72 -9.75
CA ASP A 88 10.15 -17.59 -11.20
C ASP A 88 8.80 -17.50 -11.95
N TRP A 89 7.77 -16.98 -11.27
CA TRP A 89 6.49 -16.68 -11.87
C TRP A 89 6.60 -15.44 -12.75
N SER A 90 6.01 -15.49 -13.94
CA SER A 90 5.94 -14.36 -14.88
C SER A 90 4.89 -13.31 -14.53
N ASP A 91 4.28 -13.41 -13.34
CA ASP A 91 3.19 -12.54 -12.92
C ASP A 91 3.71 -11.12 -12.64
N GLU A 92 3.06 -10.13 -13.24
CA GLU A 92 3.39 -8.72 -13.09
C GLU A 92 2.24 -7.96 -12.43
N PHE A 93 2.54 -7.06 -11.49
CA PHE A 93 1.53 -6.34 -10.72
C PHE A 93 1.75 -4.83 -10.73
N ALA A 94 0.67 -4.09 -10.96
CA ALA A 94 0.57 -2.68 -10.62
C ALA A 94 -0.17 -2.49 -9.30
N VAL A 95 0.27 -1.52 -8.52
CA VAL A 95 -0.35 -1.12 -7.26
C VAL A 95 -0.54 0.38 -7.26
N GLN A 96 -1.73 0.83 -6.88
CA GLN A 96 -2.07 2.25 -6.78
C GLN A 96 -2.74 2.53 -5.44
N VAL A 97 -2.21 3.49 -4.69
CA VAL A 97 -2.91 4.06 -3.52
C VAL A 97 -4.04 4.95 -4.02
N ILE A 98 -5.26 4.72 -3.55
CA ILE A 98 -6.48 5.41 -4.00
C ILE A 98 -6.97 6.42 -2.95
N THR A 99 -7.01 6.00 -1.69
CA THR A 99 -7.54 6.82 -0.60
C THR A 99 -6.80 6.50 0.68
N THR A 100 -6.55 7.51 1.49
CA THR A 100 -5.92 7.40 2.81
C THR A 100 -6.83 8.01 3.87
N SER A 101 -6.76 7.47 5.08
CA SER A 101 -7.36 8.03 6.28
C SER A 101 -6.44 7.75 7.47
N THR A 102 -6.80 8.28 8.64
CA THR A 102 -6.08 7.96 9.88
C THR A 102 -6.10 6.48 10.26
N THR A 103 -7.07 5.69 9.80
CA THR A 103 -7.25 4.29 10.22
C THR A 103 -7.16 3.28 9.08
N GLU A 104 -7.21 3.73 7.83
CA GLU A 104 -7.19 2.85 6.67
C GLU A 104 -6.53 3.46 5.42
N ILE A 105 -6.03 2.58 4.55
CA ILE A 105 -5.56 2.92 3.21
C ILE A 105 -6.25 2.01 2.21
N GLN A 106 -6.82 2.59 1.16
CA GLN A 106 -7.37 1.86 0.03
C GLN A 106 -6.35 1.78 -1.09
N VAL A 107 -6.12 0.56 -1.58
CA VAL A 107 -5.16 0.25 -2.64
C VAL A 107 -5.86 -0.53 -3.74
N LEU A 108 -5.54 -0.22 -4.99
CA LEU A 108 -5.95 -1.01 -6.14
C LEU A 108 -4.77 -1.85 -6.62
N VAL A 109 -4.97 -3.16 -6.69
CA VAL A 109 -3.99 -4.12 -7.21
C VAL A 109 -4.49 -4.67 -8.53
N ARG A 110 -3.64 -4.63 -9.56
CA ARG A 110 -3.95 -5.15 -10.89
C ARG A 110 -2.85 -6.10 -11.37
N ARG A 111 -3.23 -7.28 -11.86
CA ARG A 111 -2.34 -8.13 -12.65
C ARG A 111 -2.19 -7.59 -14.08
N LEU A 112 -0.94 -7.49 -14.57
CA LEU A 112 -0.58 -6.81 -15.83
C LEU A 112 -0.25 -7.78 -16.96
N ASP A 113 0.40 -8.90 -16.66
CA ASP A 113 0.86 -9.87 -17.65
C ASP A 113 -0.29 -10.65 -18.31
N MET A 114 -1.44 -10.75 -17.63
CA MET A 114 -2.62 -11.45 -18.12
C MET A 114 -3.93 -10.78 -17.69
N ASN A 115 -4.95 -10.88 -18.55
CA ASN A 115 -6.32 -10.42 -18.28
C ASN A 115 -7.15 -11.42 -17.46
N SER A 116 -6.57 -11.92 -16.37
CA SER A 116 -7.20 -12.87 -15.45
C SER A 116 -6.79 -12.58 -14.01
N GLY A 117 -7.38 -13.30 -13.06
CA GLY A 117 -6.93 -13.32 -11.68
C GLY A 117 -5.54 -13.94 -11.49
N TRP A 118 -5.16 -14.17 -10.23
CA TRP A 118 -3.88 -14.74 -9.80
C TRP A 118 -4.09 -15.81 -8.72
N GLY A 119 -3.20 -16.81 -8.67
CA GLY A 119 -3.34 -18.00 -7.81
C GLY A 119 -2.56 -17.92 -6.49
N GLN A 120 -1.64 -16.97 -6.36
CA GLN A 120 -0.73 -16.84 -5.24
C GLN A 120 -1.21 -15.85 -4.19
N ASN A 121 -0.66 -15.98 -2.98
CA ASN A 121 -0.72 -14.93 -1.98
C ASN A 121 0.30 -13.83 -2.31
N LEU A 122 -0.16 -12.59 -2.41
CA LEU A 122 0.70 -11.42 -2.59
C LEU A 122 0.94 -10.74 -1.25
N ARG A 123 2.16 -10.29 -0.99
CA ARG A 123 2.46 -9.41 0.12
C ARG A 123 2.61 -7.99 -0.40
N LEU A 124 1.94 -7.05 0.24
CA LEU A 124 2.17 -5.63 0.04
C LEU A 124 2.92 -5.09 1.25
N ASP A 125 4.09 -4.51 1.04
CA ASP A 125 4.85 -3.80 2.06
C ASP A 125 4.63 -2.29 1.93
N PHE A 126 4.36 -1.64 3.05
CA PHE A 126 4.02 -0.22 3.15
C PHE A 126 5.11 0.53 3.88
N PHE A 127 5.47 1.68 3.34
CA PHE A 127 6.25 2.72 4.00
C PHE A 127 5.45 4.02 3.92
N ILE A 128 5.00 4.51 5.08
CA ILE A 128 4.11 5.65 5.20
C ILE A 128 4.83 6.73 6.01
N VAL A 129 4.80 7.97 5.54
CA VAL A 129 5.25 9.15 6.26
C VAL A 129 4.05 10.05 6.45
N ASP A 130 3.57 10.20 7.68
CA ASP A 130 2.29 10.83 8.04
C ASP A 130 2.41 11.89 9.15
#